data_AF-A0AAV3ZRD5-F1
#
_entry.id   AF-A0AAV3ZRD5-F1
#
_cell.length_a   1.000
_cell.length_b   1.000
_cell.length_c   1.000
_cell.angle_alpha   90.00
_cell.angle_beta   90.00
_cell.angle_gamma   90.00
#
_symmetry.space_group_name_H-M   'P 1'
#
loop_
_entity.id
_entity.type
_entity.pdbx_description
1 polymer ?
#
loop_
_entity_poly.entity_id
_entity_poly.type
_entity_poly.pdbx_seq_one_letter_code
_entity_poly.pdbx_strand_id
1 'polypeptide(L)'
;MTCGDTYEREVTATFQDWCGRQTEPFKNLMDDCAGRILLFDNFTEDEAKITTRRDGLLECVDSLPSNGERYTNVLFTAAAKEREKAIAASGTAVDRDELLLDTSLLLGEFEKCEKLEENTEDASRDEQLNAWRKLLRRCKALNGEDQGQKKKSKLEIQIPVLQETLINFLVAKGNKSQDMDECYTAMTKAFEDLRTAYKKAKALSIAIIAGKVALSAAVSLGLAAAKVCMILYPPSIRVFRWIGKNIIPTLGITFGAMCIYFKWLYDHKKNMLCP
;
A
#
# COMPACT_ATOMS: atom_id res chain seq x y z
N MET A 1 -32.63 10.08 -11.62
CA MET A 1 -32.39 8.87 -10.81
C MET A 1 -32.01 7.78 -11.79
N THR A 2 -30.79 7.25 -11.70
CA THR A 2 -30.32 6.22 -12.64
C THR A 2 -30.80 4.87 -12.09
N CYS A 3 -31.94 4.38 -12.58
CA CYS A 3 -32.57 3.12 -12.15
C CYS A 3 -31.80 1.89 -12.68
N GLY A 4 -30.48 1.86 -12.49
CA GLY A 4 -29.62 0.79 -13.00
C GLY A 4 -29.98 -0.58 -12.42
N ASP A 5 -30.39 -0.60 -11.15
CA ASP A 5 -30.72 -1.85 -10.46
C ASP A 5 -32.04 -2.48 -10.92
N THR A 6 -32.95 -1.68 -11.49
CA THR A 6 -34.23 -2.17 -12.02
C THR A 6 -34.23 -2.29 -13.54
N TYR A 7 -33.10 -1.98 -14.20
CA TYR A 7 -33.01 -1.93 -15.66
C TYR A 7 -33.46 -3.25 -16.33
N GLU A 8 -32.96 -4.39 -15.86
CA GLU A 8 -33.33 -5.71 -16.39
C GLU A 8 -34.82 -6.05 -16.21
N ARG A 9 -35.51 -5.40 -15.25
CA ARG A 9 -36.92 -5.63 -14.95
C ARG A 9 -37.85 -4.70 -15.71
N GLU A 10 -37.39 -3.47 -15.97
CA GLU A 10 -38.22 -2.39 -16.52
C GLU A 10 -37.99 -2.16 -18.02
N VAL A 11 -36.83 -2.57 -18.55
CA VAL A 11 -36.43 -2.28 -19.93
C VAL A 11 -36.22 -3.59 -20.69
N THR A 12 -36.94 -3.75 -21.81
CA THR A 12 -36.85 -4.94 -22.67
C THR A 12 -35.70 -4.89 -23.68
N ALA A 13 -35.07 -3.72 -23.84
CA ALA A 13 -33.96 -3.52 -24.77
C ALA A 13 -32.61 -3.79 -24.10
N THR A 14 -31.62 -4.17 -24.90
CA THR A 14 -30.24 -4.31 -24.41
C THR A 14 -29.71 -2.97 -23.89
N PHE A 15 -28.77 -3.00 -22.95
CA PHE A 15 -28.19 -1.78 -22.39
C PHE A 15 -27.56 -0.91 -23.49
N GLN A 16 -26.92 -1.53 -24.47
CA GLN A 16 -26.32 -0.88 -25.63
C GLN A 16 -27.38 -0.18 -26.50
N ASP A 17 -28.52 -0.83 -26.75
CA ASP A 17 -29.64 -0.21 -27.50
C ASP A 17 -30.27 0.95 -26.72
N TRP A 18 -30.30 0.85 -25.39
CA TRP A 18 -30.76 1.96 -24.55
C TRP A 18 -29.78 3.13 -24.60
N CYS A 19 -28.47 2.89 -24.51
CA CYS A 19 -27.44 3.90 -24.70
C CYS A 19 -27.55 4.56 -26.09
N GLY A 20 -27.71 3.78 -27.17
CA GLY A 20 -27.83 4.31 -28.53
C GLY A 20 -29.05 5.21 -28.77
N ARG A 21 -30.07 5.12 -27.91
CA ARG A 21 -31.27 5.97 -27.96
C ARG A 21 -31.20 7.23 -27.10
N GLN A 22 -30.12 7.40 -26.32
CA GLN A 22 -29.97 8.59 -25.49
C GLN A 22 -29.70 9.83 -26.34
N THR A 23 -30.27 10.96 -25.91
CA THR A 23 -30.07 12.27 -26.53
C THR A 23 -29.18 13.15 -25.65
N GLU A 24 -28.92 14.39 -26.10
CA GLU A 24 -28.18 15.35 -25.30
C GLU A 24 -28.91 15.73 -24.01
N PRO A 25 -28.18 15.97 -22.90
CA PRO A 25 -26.70 16.05 -22.79
C PRO A 25 -26.00 14.71 -22.49
N PHE A 26 -26.75 13.62 -22.35
CA PHE A 26 -26.18 12.35 -21.91
C PHE A 26 -25.31 11.72 -23.00
N LYS A 27 -25.71 11.86 -24.27
CA LYS A 27 -24.93 11.39 -25.41
C LYS A 27 -23.54 12.03 -25.47
N ASN A 28 -23.40 13.35 -25.32
CA ASN A 28 -22.10 14.00 -25.20
C ASN A 28 -21.23 13.40 -24.07
N LEU A 29 -21.81 13.12 -22.91
CA LEU A 29 -21.07 12.50 -21.80
C LEU A 29 -20.57 11.08 -22.14
N MET A 30 -21.38 10.30 -22.85
CA MET A 30 -20.96 8.97 -23.32
C MET A 30 -19.81 9.06 -24.32
N ASP A 31 -19.86 10.03 -25.23
CA ASP A 31 -18.83 10.28 -26.24
C ASP A 31 -17.53 10.79 -25.58
N ASP A 32 -17.60 11.70 -24.60
CA ASP A 32 -16.46 12.15 -23.80
C ASP A 32 -15.80 11.00 -23.01
N CYS A 33 -16.61 10.05 -22.56
CA CYS A 33 -16.16 8.82 -21.93
C CYS A 33 -15.78 7.72 -22.94
N ALA A 34 -15.78 8.01 -24.25
CA ALA A 34 -15.52 7.07 -25.34
C ALA A 34 -16.26 5.74 -25.21
N GLY A 35 -17.53 5.78 -24.78
CA GLY A 35 -18.37 4.60 -24.63
C GLY A 35 -18.01 3.66 -23.47
N ARG A 36 -17.09 4.06 -22.57
CA ARG A 36 -16.74 3.31 -21.35
C ARG A 36 -17.86 3.37 -20.32
N ILE A 37 -18.91 2.57 -20.52
CA ILE A 37 -20.15 2.59 -19.73
C ILE A 37 -20.51 1.16 -19.37
N LEU A 38 -20.81 0.95 -18.09
CA LEU A 38 -21.19 -0.34 -17.53
C LEU A 38 -22.48 -0.20 -16.73
N LEU A 39 -23.33 -1.21 -16.83
CA LEU A 39 -24.56 -1.30 -16.05
C LEU A 39 -24.33 -2.20 -14.84
N PHE A 40 -24.61 -1.65 -13.64
CA PHE A 40 -24.61 -2.40 -12.39
C PHE A 40 -26.04 -2.49 -11.85
N ASP A 41 -26.42 -3.70 -11.45
CA ASP A 41 -27.55 -3.95 -10.55
C ASP A 41 -26.98 -4.47 -9.23
N ASN A 42 -26.99 -3.59 -8.23
CA ASN A 42 -26.41 -3.79 -6.90
C ASN A 42 -27.33 -4.60 -5.98
N PHE A 43 -28.55 -4.92 -6.42
CA PHE A 43 -29.49 -5.78 -5.68
C PHE A 43 -29.46 -7.23 -6.15
N THR A 44 -28.66 -7.54 -7.17
CA THR A 44 -28.49 -8.92 -7.62
C THR A 44 -27.76 -9.74 -6.56
N GLU A 45 -28.29 -10.92 -6.23
CA GLU A 45 -27.63 -11.91 -5.36
C GLU A 45 -26.94 -13.01 -6.18
N ASP A 46 -27.01 -12.92 -7.51
CA ASP A 46 -26.38 -13.87 -8.43
C ASP A 46 -24.88 -13.61 -8.53
N GLU A 47 -24.09 -14.44 -7.86
CA GLU A 47 -22.63 -14.37 -7.83
C GLU A 47 -21.98 -14.42 -9.22
N ALA A 48 -22.58 -15.12 -10.19
CA ALA A 48 -22.05 -15.17 -11.55
C ALA A 48 -22.23 -13.82 -12.26
N LYS A 49 -23.38 -13.17 -12.08
CA LYS A 49 -23.62 -11.80 -12.59
C LYS A 49 -22.73 -10.77 -11.90
N ILE A 50 -22.56 -10.87 -10.57
CA ILE A 50 -21.67 -9.99 -9.80
C ILE A 50 -20.24 -10.11 -10.33
N THR A 51 -19.74 -11.35 -10.48
CA THR A 51 -18.40 -11.63 -10.99
C THR A 51 -18.22 -11.07 -12.40
N THR A 52 -19.15 -11.37 -13.31
CA THR A 52 -19.10 -10.89 -14.70
C THR A 52 -19.06 -9.36 -14.78
N ARG A 53 -19.88 -8.66 -14.00
CA ARG A 53 -19.92 -7.18 -14.01
C ARG A 53 -18.66 -6.57 -13.40
N ARG A 54 -18.15 -7.17 -12.33
CA ARG A 54 -16.87 -6.76 -11.72
C ARG A 54 -15.72 -6.93 -12.71
N ASP A 55 -15.67 -8.07 -13.38
CA ASP A 55 -14.60 -8.38 -14.33
C ASP A 55 -14.67 -7.45 -15.54
N GLY A 56 -15.87 -7.14 -16.05
CA GLY A 56 -16.05 -6.11 -17.09
C GLY A 56 -15.64 -4.70 -16.65
N LEU A 57 -15.80 -4.35 -15.36
CA LEU A 57 -15.27 -3.10 -14.81
C LEU A 57 -13.74 -3.10 -14.78
N LEU A 58 -13.12 -4.20 -14.34
CA LEU A 58 -11.67 -4.32 -14.31
C LEU A 58 -11.08 -4.28 -15.73
N GLU A 59 -11.71 -4.94 -16.70
CA GLU A 59 -11.32 -4.89 -18.12
C GLU A 59 -11.45 -3.46 -18.69
N CYS A 60 -12.53 -2.75 -18.33
CA CYS A 60 -12.70 -1.34 -18.72
C CYS A 60 -11.61 -0.43 -18.11
N VAL A 61 -11.14 -0.73 -16.91
CA VAL A 61 -10.04 0.00 -16.25
C VAL A 61 -8.69 -0.36 -16.89
N ASP A 62 -8.45 -1.64 -17.17
CA ASP A 62 -7.20 -2.13 -17.77
C ASP A 62 -7.03 -1.67 -19.23
N SER A 63 -8.13 -1.47 -19.95
CA SER A 63 -8.15 -0.93 -21.32
C SER A 63 -8.00 0.60 -21.38
N LEU A 64 -7.86 1.30 -20.24
CA LEU A 64 -7.61 2.73 -20.24
C LEU A 64 -6.27 3.06 -20.93
N PRO A 65 -6.22 4.11 -21.77
CA PRO A 65 -5.05 4.43 -22.58
C PRO A 65 -3.83 4.87 -21.75
N SER A 66 -4.01 5.13 -20.46
CA SER A 66 -2.95 5.53 -19.55
C SER A 66 -1.96 4.39 -19.22
N ASN A 67 -2.16 3.17 -19.72
CA ASN A 67 -1.27 2.02 -19.47
C ASN A 67 -1.00 1.77 -17.97
N GLY A 68 -1.99 2.07 -17.12
CA GLY A 68 -1.88 1.97 -15.66
C GLY A 68 -1.31 3.20 -14.95
N GLU A 69 -1.02 4.29 -15.68
CA GLU A 69 -0.70 5.57 -15.06
C GLU A 69 -1.95 6.17 -14.39
N ARG A 70 -1.74 6.73 -13.20
CA ARG A 70 -2.80 7.40 -12.44
C ARG A 70 -3.05 8.78 -13.02
N TYR A 71 -4.31 9.21 -12.98
CA TYR A 71 -4.65 10.59 -13.27
C TYR A 71 -3.84 11.55 -12.38
N THR A 72 -3.23 12.56 -13.00
CA THR A 72 -2.42 13.56 -12.31
C THR A 72 -2.70 14.95 -12.88
N ASN A 73 -2.53 15.97 -12.05
CA ASN A 73 -2.65 17.37 -12.42
C ASN A 73 -1.78 18.26 -11.51
N VAL A 74 -1.79 19.57 -11.76
CA VAL A 74 -1.00 20.54 -10.99
C VAL A 74 -1.28 20.50 -9.48
N LEU A 75 -2.51 20.18 -9.07
CA LEU A 75 -2.88 20.09 -7.66
C LEU A 75 -2.32 18.81 -7.02
N PHE A 76 -2.36 17.68 -7.72
CA PHE A 76 -1.72 16.45 -7.25
C PHE A 76 -0.21 16.62 -7.11
N THR A 77 0.44 17.29 -8.07
CA THR A 77 1.88 17.58 -7.97
C THR A 77 2.20 18.53 -6.83
N ALA A 78 1.36 19.55 -6.60
CA ALA A 78 1.55 20.48 -5.48
C ALA A 78 1.33 19.77 -4.13
N ALA A 79 0.30 18.93 -4.02
CA ALA A 79 0.04 18.12 -2.83
C ALA A 79 1.18 17.13 -2.55
N ALA A 80 1.73 16.48 -3.58
CA ALA A 80 2.90 15.62 -3.45
C ALA A 80 4.11 16.39 -2.91
N LYS A 81 4.39 17.58 -3.45
CA LYS A 81 5.48 18.45 -2.98
C LYS A 81 5.29 18.94 -1.54
N GLU A 82 4.09 19.35 -1.16
CA GLU A 82 3.80 19.75 0.22
C GLU A 82 3.89 18.56 1.19
N ARG A 83 3.46 17.37 0.74
CA ARG A 83 3.65 16.13 1.48
C ARG A 83 5.13 15.83 1.69
N GLU A 84 5.97 15.93 0.65
CA GLU A 84 7.43 15.76 0.76
C GLU A 84 8.04 16.75 1.77
N LYS A 85 7.64 18.03 1.72
CA LYS A 85 8.08 19.03 2.70
C LYS A 85 7.64 18.68 4.12
N ALA A 86 6.39 18.25 4.29
CA ALA A 86 5.86 17.85 5.59
C ALA A 86 6.61 16.63 6.16
N ILE A 87 6.95 15.66 5.30
CA ILE A 87 7.76 14.49 5.67
C ILE A 87 9.19 14.90 6.05
N ALA A 88 9.80 15.80 5.27
CA ALA A 88 11.14 16.32 5.57
C ALA A 88 11.16 17.09 6.90
N ALA A 89 10.14 17.90 7.17
CA ALA A 89 10.01 18.69 8.38
C ALA A 89 9.65 17.84 9.61
N SER A 90 8.82 16.81 9.46
CA SER A 90 8.39 15.98 10.57
C SER A 90 9.50 15.06 11.09
N GLY A 91 10.50 14.75 10.26
CA GLY A 91 11.53 13.75 10.58
C GLY A 91 10.95 12.36 10.86
N THR A 92 9.64 12.17 10.62
CA THR A 92 8.92 10.93 10.92
C THR A 92 8.96 10.02 9.70
N ALA A 93 9.06 8.72 9.96
CA ALA A 93 9.12 7.64 8.98
C ALA A 93 7.78 7.38 8.25
N VAL A 94 7.10 8.45 7.81
CA VAL A 94 5.84 8.41 7.06
C VAL A 94 6.02 7.73 5.69
N ASP A 95 7.25 7.63 5.19
CA ASP A 95 7.60 6.90 3.97
C ASP A 95 7.44 5.37 4.10
N ARG A 96 7.44 4.82 5.32
CA ARG A 96 7.35 3.35 5.48
C ARG A 96 6.01 2.78 5.03
N ASP A 97 4.91 3.49 5.28
CA ASP A 97 3.58 2.94 4.96
C ASP A 97 3.32 2.95 3.45
N GLU A 98 3.80 3.97 2.74
CA GLU A 98 3.75 4.04 1.28
C GLU A 98 4.68 3.02 0.64
N LEU A 99 5.93 2.92 1.11
CA LEU A 99 6.86 1.88 0.67
C LEU A 99 6.28 0.48 0.90
N LEU A 100 5.61 0.23 2.04
CA LEU A 100 4.93 -1.04 2.30
C LEU A 100 3.76 -1.26 1.35
N LEU A 101 2.96 -0.24 1.07
CA LEU A 101 1.85 -0.34 0.13
C LEU A 101 2.38 -0.68 -1.28
N ASP A 102 3.35 0.08 -1.78
CA ASP A 102 3.89 -0.13 -3.11
C ASP A 102 4.64 -1.46 -3.24
N THR A 103 5.38 -1.86 -2.21
CA THR A 103 5.96 -3.20 -2.15
C THR A 103 4.86 -4.26 -2.21
N SER A 104 3.76 -4.11 -1.47
CA SER A 104 2.66 -5.10 -1.50
C SER A 104 2.04 -5.25 -2.88
N LEU A 105 1.94 -4.14 -3.62
CA LEU A 105 1.43 -4.14 -4.99
C LEU A 105 2.45 -4.76 -5.96
N LEU A 106 3.75 -4.51 -5.75
CA LEU A 106 4.82 -5.19 -6.47
C LEU A 106 4.79 -6.71 -6.25
N LEU A 107 4.57 -7.16 -5.02
CA LEU A 107 4.41 -8.58 -4.69
C LEU A 107 3.22 -9.20 -5.45
N GLY A 108 2.09 -8.50 -5.49
CA GLY A 108 0.91 -8.96 -6.23
C GLY A 108 1.12 -9.00 -7.75
N GLU A 109 1.91 -8.08 -8.32
CA GLU A 109 2.25 -8.10 -9.75
C GLU A 109 3.16 -9.27 -10.12
N PHE A 110 4.12 -9.60 -9.26
CA PHE A 110 4.97 -10.77 -9.48
C PHE A 110 4.16 -12.07 -9.47
N GLU A 111 3.26 -12.25 -8.49
CA GLU A 111 2.37 -13.42 -8.42
C GLU A 111 1.49 -13.56 -9.68
N LYS A 112 1.10 -12.43 -10.30
CA LYS A 112 0.41 -12.45 -11.60
C LYS A 112 1.32 -12.91 -12.74
N CYS A 113 2.57 -12.44 -12.75
CA CYS A 113 3.55 -12.85 -13.77
C CYS A 113 3.87 -14.34 -13.66
N GLU A 114 4.03 -14.87 -12.45
CA GLU A 114 4.27 -16.30 -12.20
C GLU A 114 3.12 -17.17 -12.71
N LYS A 115 1.87 -16.79 -12.41
CA LYS A 115 0.68 -17.49 -12.94
C LYS A 115 0.59 -17.46 -14.47
N LEU A 116 1.04 -16.38 -15.10
CA LEU A 116 1.09 -16.28 -16.58
C LEU A 116 2.19 -17.17 -17.19
N GLU A 117 3.26 -17.46 -16.45
CA GLU A 117 4.28 -18.44 -16.88
C GLU A 117 3.77 -19.88 -16.74
N GLU A 118 3.04 -20.19 -15.66
CA GLU A 118 2.49 -21.53 -15.44
C GLU A 118 1.42 -21.89 -16.49
N ASN A 119 0.61 -20.91 -16.91
CA ASN A 119 -0.43 -21.08 -17.92
C ASN A 119 0.13 -21.03 -19.36
N THR A 120 1.07 -21.93 -19.67
CA THR A 120 1.81 -21.98 -20.95
C THR A 120 0.94 -22.17 -22.21
N GLU A 121 -0.31 -22.62 -22.08
CA GLU A 121 -1.20 -22.89 -23.22
C GLU A 121 -1.93 -21.65 -23.76
N ASP A 122 -2.13 -20.61 -22.93
CA ASP A 122 -3.03 -19.49 -23.27
C ASP A 122 -2.33 -18.15 -23.51
N ALA A 123 -1.18 -17.91 -22.86
CA ALA A 123 -0.52 -16.60 -22.92
C ALA A 123 0.54 -16.53 -24.03
N SER A 124 0.46 -15.49 -24.86
CA SER A 124 1.52 -15.22 -25.84
C SER A 124 2.84 -14.89 -25.13
N ARG A 125 3.97 -15.31 -25.69
CA ARG A 125 5.31 -14.93 -25.19
C ARG A 125 5.47 -13.41 -25.04
N ASP A 126 4.87 -12.64 -25.95
CA ASP A 126 4.93 -11.18 -25.90
C ASP A 126 4.13 -10.60 -24.73
N GLU A 127 3.01 -11.23 -24.39
CA GLU A 127 2.19 -10.88 -23.23
C GLU A 127 2.95 -11.13 -21.92
N GLN A 128 3.57 -12.31 -21.80
CA GLN A 128 4.44 -12.63 -20.65
C GLN A 128 5.58 -11.61 -20.52
N LEU A 129 6.30 -11.32 -21.61
CA LEU A 129 7.38 -10.33 -21.60
C LEU A 129 6.89 -8.93 -21.22
N ASN A 130 5.70 -8.54 -21.68
CA ASN A 130 5.11 -7.24 -21.33
C ASN A 130 4.71 -7.17 -19.86
N ALA A 131 4.21 -8.26 -19.27
CA ALA A 131 3.92 -8.35 -17.84
C ALA A 131 5.20 -8.17 -17.00
N TRP A 132 6.27 -8.88 -17.33
CA TRP A 132 7.56 -8.72 -16.63
C TRP A 132 8.19 -7.33 -16.82
N ARG A 133 8.05 -6.71 -18.00
CA ARG A 133 8.50 -5.33 -18.22
C ARG A 133 7.67 -4.33 -17.41
N LYS A 134 6.38 -4.58 -17.21
CA LYS A 134 5.53 -3.76 -16.32
C LYS A 134 6.02 -3.85 -14.88
N LEU A 135 6.29 -5.07 -14.40
CA LEU A 135 6.88 -5.28 -13.07
C LEU A 135 8.22 -4.55 -12.92
N LEU A 136 9.10 -4.62 -13.93
CA LEU A 136 10.40 -3.92 -13.90
C LEU A 136 10.25 -2.40 -13.82
N ARG A 137 9.30 -1.81 -14.56
CA ARG A 137 9.00 -0.38 -14.47
C ARG A 137 8.60 0.01 -13.05
N ARG A 138 7.83 -0.84 -12.38
CA ARG A 138 7.42 -0.62 -10.99
C ARG A 138 8.56 -0.75 -9.99
N CYS A 139 9.44 -1.75 -10.15
CA CYS A 139 10.67 -1.85 -9.37
C CYS A 139 11.52 -0.58 -9.50
N LYS A 140 11.69 -0.05 -10.72
CA LYS A 140 12.45 1.17 -10.96
C LYS A 140 11.83 2.40 -10.30
N ALA A 141 10.50 2.53 -10.34
CA ALA A 141 9.80 3.63 -9.68
C ALA A 141 10.00 3.60 -8.14
N LEU A 142 10.11 2.40 -7.55
CA LEU A 142 10.36 2.21 -6.13
C LEU A 142 11.81 2.44 -5.72
N ASN A 143 12.76 2.15 -6.61
CA ASN A 143 14.19 2.29 -6.36
C ASN A 143 14.67 3.74 -6.56
N GLY A 144 13.89 4.72 -6.09
CA GLY A 144 14.09 6.15 -6.38
C GLY A 144 15.54 6.65 -6.26
N GLU A 145 15.85 7.73 -6.98
CA GLU A 145 17.21 8.27 -7.07
C GLU A 145 17.84 8.49 -5.69
N ASP A 146 19.09 8.03 -5.56
CA ASP A 146 19.82 7.79 -4.32
C ASP A 146 19.65 8.92 -3.29
N GLN A 147 18.72 8.74 -2.34
CA GLN A 147 18.39 9.73 -1.31
C GLN A 147 19.46 9.79 -0.22
N GLY A 148 20.70 10.09 -0.59
CA GLY A 148 21.82 10.32 0.31
C GLY A 148 22.12 9.16 1.26
N GLN A 149 23.09 9.37 2.17
CA GLN A 149 23.60 8.34 3.10
C GLN A 149 22.61 7.92 4.22
N LYS A 150 21.29 8.00 4.01
CA LYS A 150 20.34 7.47 4.98
C LYS A 150 20.49 5.95 5.06
N LYS A 151 20.40 5.43 6.29
CA LYS A 151 20.43 3.99 6.53
C LYS A 151 19.20 3.34 5.90
N LYS A 152 19.39 2.74 4.71
CA LYS A 152 18.36 1.99 3.99
C LYS A 152 17.84 0.84 4.85
N SER A 153 16.53 0.68 4.91
CA SER A 153 15.88 -0.45 5.54
C SER A 153 16.18 -1.73 4.77
N LYS A 154 15.99 -2.90 5.41
CA LYS A 154 16.15 -4.18 4.73
C LYS A 154 15.28 -4.26 3.48
N LEU A 155 14.10 -3.66 3.49
CA LEU A 155 13.18 -3.63 2.36
C LEU A 155 13.75 -2.85 1.18
N GLU A 156 14.24 -1.63 1.43
CA GLU A 156 14.88 -0.77 0.43
C GLU A 156 16.15 -1.39 -0.16
N ILE A 157 16.84 -2.26 0.58
CA ILE A 157 18.00 -2.99 0.07
C ILE A 157 17.60 -4.10 -0.90
N GLN A 158 16.46 -4.78 -0.68
CA GLN A 158 16.03 -5.90 -1.52
C GLN A 158 15.42 -5.46 -2.86
N ILE A 159 14.85 -4.25 -2.95
CA ILE A 159 14.25 -3.72 -4.18
C ILE A 159 15.27 -3.64 -5.35
N PRO A 160 16.47 -3.03 -5.19
CA PRO A 160 17.49 -3.03 -6.23
C PRO A 160 17.97 -4.43 -6.62
N VAL A 161 18.09 -5.35 -5.65
CA VAL A 161 18.49 -6.74 -5.91
C VAL A 161 17.46 -7.44 -6.79
N LEU A 162 16.17 -7.29 -6.48
CA LEU A 162 15.09 -7.81 -7.32
C LEU A 162 15.09 -7.16 -8.72
N GLN A 163 15.34 -5.85 -8.80
CA GLN A 163 15.41 -5.15 -10.07
C GLN A 163 16.52 -5.71 -10.97
N GLU A 164 17.71 -5.94 -10.41
CA GLU A 164 18.86 -6.48 -11.14
C GLU A 164 18.60 -7.91 -11.63
N THR A 165 18.10 -8.79 -10.76
CA THR A 165 17.78 -10.18 -11.14
C THR A 165 16.67 -10.25 -12.19
N LEU A 166 15.67 -9.36 -12.11
CA LEU A 166 14.61 -9.25 -13.10
C LEU A 166 15.12 -8.76 -14.47
N ILE A 167 16.09 -7.83 -14.49
CA ILE A 167 16.74 -7.40 -15.74
C ILE A 167 17.48 -8.58 -16.38
N ASN A 168 18.25 -9.32 -15.60
CA ASN A 168 19.00 -10.48 -16.09
C ASN A 168 18.06 -11.56 -16.65
N PHE A 169 16.96 -11.84 -15.94
CA PHE A 169 15.91 -12.75 -16.41
C PHE A 169 15.29 -12.29 -17.74
N LEU A 170 14.92 -11.01 -17.86
CA LEU A 170 14.35 -10.46 -19.09
C LEU A 170 15.31 -10.55 -20.28
N VAL A 171 16.61 -10.33 -20.06
CA VAL A 171 17.65 -10.47 -21.10
C VAL A 171 17.78 -11.94 -21.52
N ALA A 172 17.90 -12.87 -20.57
CA ALA A 172 17.99 -14.30 -20.84
C ALA A 172 16.75 -14.82 -21.59
N LYS A 173 15.56 -14.42 -21.14
CA LYS A 173 14.28 -14.77 -21.76
C LYS A 173 14.11 -14.19 -23.17
N GLY A 174 14.62 -12.98 -23.41
CA GLY A 174 14.66 -12.38 -24.75
C GLY A 174 15.53 -13.17 -25.72
N ASN A 175 16.75 -13.51 -25.28
CA ASN A 175 17.77 -14.17 -26.09
C ASN A 175 17.59 -15.69 -26.25
N LYS A 176 16.60 -16.30 -25.57
CA LYS A 176 16.44 -17.77 -25.48
C LYS A 176 17.72 -18.45 -24.95
N SER A 177 18.38 -17.82 -23.97
CA SER A 177 19.61 -18.39 -23.39
C SER A 177 19.31 -19.70 -22.65
N GLN A 178 20.30 -20.58 -22.58
CA GLN A 178 20.26 -21.77 -21.72
C GLN A 178 20.25 -21.40 -20.22
N ASP A 179 20.73 -20.19 -19.87
CA ASP A 179 20.80 -19.70 -18.48
C ASP A 179 19.46 -19.17 -17.95
N MET A 180 18.36 -19.38 -18.67
CA MET A 180 17.04 -18.84 -18.32
C MET A 180 16.54 -19.37 -16.97
N ASP A 181 16.71 -20.67 -16.71
CA ASP A 181 16.29 -21.31 -15.46
C ASP A 181 17.10 -20.80 -14.26
N GLU A 182 18.40 -20.55 -14.44
CA GLU A 182 19.26 -19.97 -13.41
C GLU A 182 18.84 -18.53 -13.08
N CYS A 183 18.59 -17.71 -14.11
CA CYS A 183 18.12 -16.34 -13.94
C CYS A 183 16.73 -16.29 -13.27
N TYR A 184 15.82 -17.18 -13.66
CA TYR A 184 14.50 -17.31 -13.05
C TYR A 184 14.61 -17.69 -11.57
N THR A 185 15.44 -18.68 -11.24
CA THR A 185 15.69 -19.11 -9.86
C THR A 185 16.26 -17.97 -9.01
N ALA A 186 17.21 -17.21 -9.54
CA ALA A 186 17.79 -16.05 -8.85
C ALA A 186 16.75 -14.94 -8.61
N MET A 187 15.90 -14.67 -9.60
CA MET A 187 14.81 -13.70 -9.50
C MET A 187 13.78 -14.13 -8.44
N THR A 188 13.32 -15.37 -8.46
CA THR A 188 12.35 -15.90 -7.49
C THR A 188 12.92 -15.91 -6.07
N LYS A 189 14.21 -16.19 -5.90
CA LYS A 189 14.89 -16.07 -4.61
C LYS A 189 14.90 -14.62 -4.11
N ALA A 190 15.29 -13.66 -4.96
CA ALA A 190 15.29 -12.24 -4.60
C ALA A 190 13.88 -11.75 -4.22
N PHE A 191 12.85 -12.28 -4.90
CA PHE A 191 11.46 -12.01 -4.59
C PHE A 191 11.03 -12.53 -3.21
N GLU A 192 11.38 -13.77 -2.86
CA GLU A 192 11.06 -14.33 -1.53
C GLU A 192 11.81 -13.63 -0.40
N ASP A 193 13.04 -13.18 -0.65
CA ASP A 193 13.79 -12.33 0.28
C ASP A 193 13.10 -10.97 0.50
N LEU A 194 12.60 -10.34 -0.57
CA LEU A 194 11.79 -9.13 -0.51
C LEU A 194 10.49 -9.35 0.26
N ARG A 195 9.76 -10.45 -0.03
CA ARG A 195 8.52 -10.83 0.64
C ARG A 195 8.73 -11.04 2.15
N THR A 196 9.84 -11.67 2.52
CA THR A 196 10.23 -11.86 3.91
C THR A 196 10.55 -10.53 4.59
N ALA A 197 11.27 -9.63 3.92
CA ALA A 197 11.54 -8.30 4.43
C ALA A 197 10.25 -7.48 4.62
N TYR A 198 9.31 -7.58 3.67
CA TYR A 198 8.00 -6.93 3.72
C TYR A 198 7.18 -7.40 4.92
N LYS A 199 7.05 -8.71 5.13
CA LYS A 199 6.32 -9.29 6.28
C LYS A 199 6.89 -8.77 7.61
N LYS A 200 8.22 -8.73 7.74
CA LYS A 200 8.90 -8.20 8.95
C LYS A 200 8.64 -6.72 9.16
N ALA A 201 8.73 -5.92 8.10
CA ALA A 201 8.49 -4.47 8.16
C ALA A 201 7.02 -4.15 8.50
N LYS A 202 6.07 -4.89 7.92
CA LYS A 202 4.63 -4.77 8.21
C LYS A 202 4.29 -5.18 9.65
N ALA A 203 4.85 -6.28 10.14
CA ALA A 203 4.66 -6.68 11.54
C ALA A 203 5.17 -5.60 12.51
N LEU A 204 6.30 -4.97 12.18
CA LEU A 204 6.86 -3.88 12.98
C LEU A 204 6.00 -2.60 12.92
N SER A 205 5.43 -2.24 11.76
CA SER A 205 4.53 -1.09 11.67
C SER A 205 3.25 -1.31 12.47
N ILE A 206 2.64 -2.50 12.39
CA ILE A 206 1.47 -2.88 13.19
C ILE A 206 1.79 -2.80 14.69
N ALA A 207 2.95 -3.33 15.13
CA ALA A 207 3.36 -3.29 16.52
C ALA A 207 3.55 -1.85 17.04
N ILE A 208 4.10 -0.95 16.21
CA ILE A 208 4.24 0.47 16.56
C ILE A 208 2.87 1.14 16.71
N ILE A 209 1.94 0.89 15.79
CA ILE A 209 0.58 1.45 15.85
C ILE A 209 -0.14 0.94 17.10
N ALA A 210 -0.12 -0.37 17.35
CA ALA A 210 -0.72 -0.97 18.54
C ALA A 210 -0.13 -0.39 19.83
N GLY A 211 1.20 -0.21 19.89
CA GLY A 211 1.88 0.42 21.02
C GLY A 211 1.45 1.86 21.26
N LYS A 212 1.30 2.67 20.20
CA LYS A 212 0.79 4.05 20.29
C LYS A 212 -0.65 4.11 20.81
N VAL A 213 -1.52 3.21 20.33
CA VAL A 213 -2.91 3.13 20.78
C VAL A 213 -2.99 2.74 22.26
N ALA A 214 -2.23 1.71 22.67
CA ALA A 214 -2.18 1.28 24.06
C ALA A 214 -1.68 2.40 25.00
N LEU A 215 -0.65 3.13 24.59
CA LEU A 215 -0.14 4.28 25.35
C LEU A 215 -1.18 5.40 25.47
N SER A 216 -1.88 5.73 24.38
CA SER A 216 -2.95 6.75 24.36
C SER A 216 -4.12 6.35 25.28
N ALA A 217 -4.52 5.08 25.26
CA ALA A 217 -5.56 4.56 26.12
C ALA A 217 -5.16 4.62 27.61
N ALA A 218 -3.92 4.23 27.93
CA ALA A 218 -3.39 4.30 29.30
C ALA A 218 -3.35 5.74 29.83
N VAL A 219 -2.94 6.71 29.00
CA VAL A 219 -2.95 8.14 29.36
C VAL A 219 -4.37 8.64 29.60
N SER A 220 -5.32 8.25 28.74
CA SER A 220 -6.73 8.64 28.86
C SER A 220 -7.38 8.08 30.12
N LEU A 221 -7.12 6.80 30.43
CA LEU A 221 -7.55 6.16 31.67
C LEU A 221 -6.93 6.83 32.91
N GLY A 222 -5.64 7.16 32.86
CA GLY A 222 -4.96 7.88 33.94
C GLY A 222 -5.57 9.26 34.20
N LEU A 223 -5.90 9.99 33.14
CA LEU A 223 -6.58 11.30 33.24
C LEU A 223 -8.02 11.16 33.75
N ALA A 224 -8.76 10.15 33.33
CA ALA A 224 -10.11 9.88 33.81
C ALA A 224 -10.11 9.52 35.30
N ALA A 225 -9.21 8.64 35.73
CA ALA A 225 -9.02 8.30 37.14
C ALA A 225 -8.63 9.55 37.95
N ALA A 226 -7.73 10.40 37.44
CA ALA A 226 -7.37 11.65 38.09
C ALA A 226 -8.58 12.61 38.23
N LYS A 227 -9.43 12.73 37.21
CA LYS A 227 -10.67 13.52 37.27
C LYS A 227 -11.66 12.97 38.29
N VAL A 228 -11.88 11.66 38.33
CA VAL A 228 -12.76 11.01 39.32
C VAL A 228 -12.21 11.23 40.74
N CYS A 229 -10.91 11.07 40.95
CA CYS A 229 -10.27 11.40 42.23
C CYS A 229 -10.44 12.88 42.61
N MET A 230 -10.39 13.80 41.65
CA MET A 230 -10.65 15.23 41.90
C MET A 230 -12.10 15.52 42.30
N ILE A 231 -13.07 14.81 41.71
CA ILE A 231 -14.50 14.95 42.03
C ILE A 231 -14.83 14.33 43.39
N LEU A 232 -14.27 13.15 43.69
CA LEU A 232 -14.54 12.42 44.94
C LEU A 232 -13.80 12.99 46.16
N TYR A 233 -12.67 13.66 45.96
CA TYR A 233 -11.87 14.26 47.05
C TYR A 233 -11.57 15.77 46.84
N PRO A 234 -12.60 16.65 46.83
CA PRO A 234 -12.42 18.06 46.57
C PRO A 234 -12.32 18.84 47.91
N PRO A 235 -11.30 18.64 48.78
CA PRO A 235 -10.04 19.37 48.66
C PRO A 235 -8.85 18.79 49.46
N SER A 236 -7.72 18.50 48.82
CA SER A 236 -6.44 18.84 49.44
C SER A 236 -5.43 19.20 48.35
N ILE A 237 -5.38 20.49 48.03
CA ILE A 237 -4.32 21.12 47.20
C ILE A 237 -2.92 20.70 47.69
N ARG A 238 -2.77 20.31 48.97
CA ARG A 238 -1.54 19.74 49.54
C ARG A 238 -1.11 18.40 48.93
N VAL A 239 -2.04 17.48 48.65
CA VAL A 239 -1.73 16.20 48.01
C VAL A 239 -1.30 16.41 46.57
N PHE A 240 -1.96 17.31 45.82
CA PHE A 240 -1.52 17.67 44.47
C PHE A 240 -0.14 18.36 44.44
N ARG A 241 0.16 19.24 45.40
CA ARG A 241 1.48 19.86 45.51
C ARG A 241 2.56 18.83 45.88
N TRP A 242 2.21 17.80 46.65
CA TRP A 242 3.08 16.69 46.99
C TRP A 242 3.30 15.73 45.81
N ILE A 243 2.24 15.35 45.09
CA ILE A 243 2.32 14.54 43.86
C ILE A 243 3.11 15.29 42.78
N GLY A 244 2.84 16.58 42.58
CA GLY A 244 3.56 17.41 41.62
C GLY A 244 5.06 17.54 41.93
N LYS A 245 5.42 17.63 43.22
CA LYS A 245 6.83 17.72 43.64
C LYS A 245 7.56 16.38 43.70
N ASN A 246 6.88 15.26 43.97
CA ASN A 246 7.55 13.98 44.21
C ASN A 246 7.33 12.95 43.09
N ILE A 247 6.16 12.97 42.45
CA ILE A 247 5.77 11.99 41.41
C ILE A 247 6.13 12.49 40.00
N ILE A 248 5.99 13.78 39.70
CA ILE A 248 6.36 14.30 38.36
C ILE A 248 7.86 14.14 38.05
N PRO A 249 8.80 14.38 38.99
CA PRO A 249 10.22 14.12 38.74
C PRO A 249 10.53 12.62 38.59
N THR A 250 9.86 11.75 39.36
CA THR A 250 10.02 10.30 39.21
C THR A 250 9.36 9.77 37.94
N LEU A 251 8.28 10.38 37.45
CA LEU A 251 7.72 10.11 36.12
C LEU A 251 8.64 10.59 35.00
N GLY A 252 9.34 11.72 35.18
CA GLY A 252 10.42 12.15 34.27
C GLY A 252 11.59 11.16 34.26
N ILE A 253 11.93 10.58 35.42
CA ILE A 253 12.96 9.54 35.55
C ILE A 253 12.48 8.19 34.99
N THR A 254 11.22 7.79 35.18
CA THR A 254 10.70 6.54 34.60
C THR A 254 10.46 6.66 33.11
N PHE A 255 10.07 7.82 32.59
CA PHE A 255 10.04 8.07 31.15
C PHE A 255 11.45 8.06 30.57
N GLY A 256 12.43 8.66 31.28
CA GLY A 256 13.85 8.55 30.96
C GLY A 256 14.37 7.11 30.98
N ALA A 257 14.04 6.33 32.01
CA ALA A 257 14.42 4.92 32.15
C ALA A 257 13.73 4.03 31.13
N MET A 258 12.47 4.31 30.77
CA MET A 258 11.74 3.62 29.71
C MET A 258 12.34 3.95 28.34
N CYS A 259 12.72 5.21 28.09
CA CYS A 259 13.47 5.60 26.90
C CYS A 259 14.86 4.94 26.83
N ILE A 260 15.58 4.83 27.96
CA ILE A 260 16.85 4.11 28.05
C ILE A 260 16.65 2.61 27.83
N TYR A 261 15.60 2.01 28.40
CA TYR A 261 15.28 0.60 28.22
C TYR A 261 14.87 0.28 26.78
N PHE A 262 14.06 1.12 26.14
CA PHE A 262 13.73 1.00 24.72
C PHE A 262 14.95 1.21 23.83
N LYS A 263 15.84 2.15 24.17
CA LYS A 263 17.12 2.34 23.48
C LYS A 263 18.04 1.12 23.63
N TRP A 264 18.15 0.57 24.84
CA TRP A 264 18.92 -0.63 25.11
C TRP A 264 18.36 -1.85 24.37
N LEU A 265 17.04 -2.07 24.37
CA LEU A 265 16.39 -3.13 23.59
C LEU A 265 16.60 -2.95 22.08
N TYR A 266 16.54 -1.70 21.60
CA TYR A 266 16.79 -1.36 20.21
C TYR A 266 18.24 -1.66 19.80
N ASP A 267 19.22 -1.24 20.61
CA ASP A 267 20.64 -1.46 20.36
C ASP A 267 21.05 -2.94 20.55
N HIS A 268 20.44 -3.66 21.49
CA HIS A 268 20.68 -5.08 21.70
C HIS A 268 20.10 -5.92 20.56
N LYS A 269 18.91 -5.59 20.03
CA LYS A 269 18.38 -6.22 18.81
C LYS A 269 19.17 -5.87 17.55
N LYS A 270 19.72 -4.65 17.48
CA LYS A 270 20.61 -4.23 16.39
C LYS A 270 21.88 -5.08 16.35
N ASN A 271 22.44 -5.44 17.51
CA ASN A 271 23.64 -6.29 17.61
C ASN A 271 23.35 -7.79 17.37
N MET A 272 22.11 -8.25 17.48
CA MET A 272 21.75 -9.65 17.16
C MET A 272 21.37 -9.87 15.69
N LEU A 273 21.20 -8.81 14.90
CA LEU A 273 20.78 -8.89 13.50
C LEU A 273 21.92 -8.60 12.50
N CYS A 274 23.17 -8.53 12.96
CA CYS A 274 24.37 -8.50 12.13
C CYS A 274 25.42 -9.45 12.73
N PRO A 275 25.75 -10.58 12.07
CA PRO A 275 27.11 -11.11 12.14
C PRO A 275 28.09 -10.20 11.40
#